data_AF-I8QYU3-F1
#
_entry.id   AF-I8QYU3-F1
#
_cell.length_a   1.000
_cell.length_b   1.000
_cell.length_c   1.000
_cell.angle_alpha   90.00
_cell.angle_beta   90.00
_cell.angle_gamma   90.00
#
_symmetry.space_group_name_H-M   'P 1'
#
loop_
_entity.id
_entity.type
_entity.pdbx_description
1 polymer ?
#
loop_
_entity_poly.entity_id
_entity_poly.type
_entity_poly.pdbx_seq_one_letter_code
_entity_poly.pdbx_strand_id
1 'polypeptide(L)'
;MKVIEAKKITEIVKLLCIEANYELPQDIFESLKERIKEETSPLGREILKDIVANAEIAKTQRMPICQDTGIVVVFVEIGQEVHIVNGNLEEAINEGVRLGYEEGYLRKSVVKSPILRINTGDNTPAIIHYHICEGNRFSITVMPKGAGSENMSALKMLKPSDGVEGIKNFVIETVEKAGPNACPPSIVGIGIGGDFELAPYLAKKALLRKVGERNTDEVIAQLEEELLQEINTLGVGPQGLGGSTTALDVHIETYPTHIASLPVAVNLGCHVTRHATFVL
;
A
#
# COMPACT_ATOMS: atom_id res chain seq x y z
N MET A 1 13.15 -28.42 -8.50
CA MET A 1 13.42 -27.72 -7.21
C MET A 1 14.39 -26.57 -7.45
N LYS A 2 13.92 -25.33 -7.26
CA LYS A 2 14.71 -24.10 -7.34
C LYS A 2 15.29 -23.80 -5.97
N VAL A 3 16.60 -23.60 -5.89
CA VAL A 3 17.30 -23.33 -4.63
C VAL A 3 17.61 -21.83 -4.54
N ILE A 4 17.27 -21.21 -3.42
CA ILE A 4 17.54 -19.78 -3.16
C ILE A 4 18.28 -19.68 -1.82
N GLU A 5 19.42 -19.01 -1.82
CA GLU A 5 20.15 -18.75 -0.58
C GLU A 5 19.49 -17.63 0.23
N ALA A 6 19.35 -17.84 1.55
CA ALA A 6 18.82 -16.84 2.47
C ALA A 6 19.54 -15.48 2.35
N LYS A 7 20.88 -15.49 2.19
CA LYS A 7 21.68 -14.27 1.98
C LYS A 7 21.24 -13.47 0.76
N LYS A 8 20.85 -14.14 -0.33
CA LYS A 8 20.36 -13.45 -1.54
C LYS A 8 19.05 -12.71 -1.25
N ILE A 9 18.18 -13.29 -0.43
CA ILE A 9 16.92 -12.66 0.00
C ILE A 9 17.21 -11.42 0.85
N THR A 10 18.16 -11.49 1.78
CA THR A 10 18.62 -10.32 2.56
C THR A 10 19.05 -9.16 1.66
N GLU A 11 19.90 -9.42 0.67
CA GLU A 11 20.36 -8.39 -0.26
C GLU A 11 19.21 -7.82 -1.11
N ILE A 12 18.28 -8.67 -1.58
CA ILE A 12 17.11 -8.24 -2.34
C ILE A 12 16.24 -7.32 -1.48
N VAL A 13 15.85 -7.74 -0.27
CA VAL A 13 14.98 -6.95 0.62
C VAL A 13 15.63 -5.63 0.99
N LYS A 14 16.94 -5.62 1.26
CA LYS A 14 17.69 -4.38 1.48
C LYS A 14 17.51 -3.39 0.33
N LEU A 15 17.75 -3.84 -0.89
CA LEU A 15 17.62 -2.98 -2.09
C LEU A 15 16.18 -2.49 -2.26
N LEU A 16 15.19 -3.36 -2.11
CA LEU A 16 13.78 -3.00 -2.23
C LEU A 16 13.33 -2.01 -1.15
N CYS A 17 13.83 -2.10 0.10
CA CYS A 17 13.56 -1.12 1.13
C CYS A 17 14.06 0.27 0.74
N ILE A 18 15.27 0.37 0.19
CA ILE A 18 15.86 1.64 -0.25
C ILE A 18 15.10 2.19 -1.45
N GLU A 19 14.89 1.35 -2.48
CA GLU A 19 14.21 1.72 -3.72
C GLU A 19 12.79 2.23 -3.46
N ALA A 20 11.96 1.47 -2.75
CA ALA A 20 10.59 1.87 -2.44
C ALA A 20 10.54 3.19 -1.64
N ASN A 21 11.53 3.49 -0.80
CA ASN A 21 11.54 4.73 -0.04
C ASN A 21 12.04 5.95 -0.84
N TYR A 22 12.77 5.75 -1.93
CA TYR A 22 13.38 6.84 -2.72
C TYR A 22 12.60 7.13 -4.00
N GLU A 23 11.88 6.13 -4.53
CA GLU A 23 11.20 6.21 -5.81
C GLU A 23 9.75 5.72 -5.67
N LEU A 24 8.81 6.50 -6.20
CA LEU A 24 7.43 6.05 -6.37
C LEU A 24 7.35 5.06 -7.53
N PRO A 25 6.42 4.08 -7.46
CA PRO A 25 6.02 3.33 -8.64
C PRO A 25 5.69 4.27 -9.80
N GLN A 26 6.17 3.90 -11.00
CA GLN A 26 6.12 4.77 -12.17
C GLN A 26 4.69 5.17 -12.55
N ASP A 27 3.73 4.26 -12.40
CA ASP A 27 2.30 4.51 -12.64
C ASP A 27 1.72 5.58 -11.69
N ILE A 28 2.12 5.56 -10.41
CA ILE A 28 1.70 6.55 -9.42
C ILE A 28 2.32 7.92 -9.73
N PHE A 29 3.62 7.94 -10.05
CA PHE A 29 4.32 9.17 -10.40
C PHE A 29 3.73 9.84 -11.65
N GLU A 30 3.46 9.07 -12.71
CA GLU A 30 2.84 9.62 -13.92
C GLU A 30 1.38 10.04 -13.68
N SER A 31 0.62 9.28 -12.89
CA SER A 31 -0.75 9.68 -12.51
C SER A 31 -0.77 11.03 -11.78
N LEU A 32 0.16 11.26 -10.84
CA LEU A 32 0.29 12.56 -10.17
C LEU A 32 0.54 13.70 -11.17
N LYS A 33 1.40 13.48 -12.17
CA LYS A 33 1.68 14.46 -13.24
C LYS A 33 0.47 14.71 -14.14
N GLU A 34 -0.33 13.69 -14.42
CA GLU A 34 -1.57 13.82 -15.18
C GLU A 34 -2.60 14.63 -14.40
N ARG A 35 -2.77 14.36 -13.11
CA ARG A 35 -3.71 15.09 -12.24
C ARG A 35 -3.38 16.57 -12.10
N ILE A 36 -2.12 17.01 -12.23
CA ILE A 36 -1.79 18.44 -12.31
C ILE A 36 -2.54 19.14 -13.45
N LYS A 37 -2.75 18.46 -14.58
CA LYS A 37 -3.41 19.03 -15.77
C LYS A 37 -4.93 19.08 -15.61
N GLU A 38 -5.48 18.14 -14.85
CA GLU A 38 -6.92 17.95 -14.65
C GLU A 38 -7.45 18.71 -13.43
N GLU A 39 -6.60 18.94 -12.42
CA GLU A 39 -6.99 19.56 -11.15
C GLU A 39 -7.57 20.96 -11.38
N THR A 40 -8.78 21.17 -10.89
CA THR A 40 -9.55 22.40 -11.07
C THR A 40 -9.21 23.47 -10.04
N SER A 41 -8.77 23.08 -8.83
CA SER A 41 -8.31 23.98 -7.77
C SER A 41 -6.91 24.52 -8.07
N PRO A 42 -6.71 25.85 -8.15
CA PRO A 42 -5.36 26.43 -8.30
C PRO A 42 -4.41 26.00 -7.18
N LEU A 43 -4.89 25.98 -5.92
CA LEU A 43 -4.11 25.54 -4.78
C LEU A 43 -3.79 24.03 -4.86
N GLY A 44 -4.79 23.21 -5.19
CA GLY A 44 -4.60 21.76 -5.36
C GLY A 44 -3.55 21.45 -6.43
N ARG A 45 -3.54 22.22 -7.53
CA ARG A 45 -2.57 22.09 -8.61
C ARG A 45 -1.14 22.40 -8.16
N GLU A 46 -0.94 23.47 -7.37
CA GLU A 46 0.39 23.77 -6.81
C GLU A 46 0.85 22.68 -5.83
N ILE A 47 -0.05 22.17 -4.99
CA ILE A 47 0.26 21.05 -4.09
C ILE A 47 0.70 19.80 -4.86
N LEU A 48 0.01 19.45 -5.96
CA LEU A 48 0.41 18.32 -6.80
C LEU A 48 1.77 18.54 -7.45
N LYS A 49 2.09 19.78 -7.89
CA LYS A 49 3.43 20.12 -8.39
C LYS A 49 4.50 19.94 -7.31
N ASP A 50 4.24 20.39 -6.09
CA ASP A 50 5.16 20.21 -4.96
C ASP A 50 5.38 18.73 -4.64
N ILE A 51 4.32 17.91 -4.68
CA ILE A 51 4.41 16.45 -4.50
C ILE A 51 5.29 15.82 -5.59
N VAL A 52 5.06 16.16 -6.86
CA VAL A 52 5.84 15.64 -7.99
C VAL A 52 7.31 16.09 -7.90
N ALA A 53 7.55 17.37 -7.62
CA ALA A 53 8.91 17.89 -7.44
C ALA A 53 9.65 17.21 -6.29
N ASN A 54 8.96 16.97 -5.16
CA ASN A 54 9.53 16.21 -4.04
C ASN A 54 9.88 14.78 -4.43
N ALA A 55 9.02 14.09 -5.20
CA ALA A 55 9.32 12.75 -5.70
C ALA A 55 10.53 12.73 -6.65
N GLU A 56 10.68 13.74 -7.52
CA GLU A 56 11.86 13.89 -8.39
C GLU A 56 13.14 14.15 -7.59
N ILE A 57 13.07 15.02 -6.58
CA ILE A 57 14.20 15.30 -5.68
C ILE A 57 14.59 14.03 -4.92
N ALA A 58 13.64 13.30 -4.36
CA ALA A 58 13.89 12.05 -3.64
C ALA A 58 14.63 11.03 -4.51
N LYS A 59 14.15 10.82 -5.75
CA LYS A 59 14.76 9.91 -6.71
C LYS A 59 16.17 10.34 -7.12
N THR A 60 16.36 11.62 -7.47
CA THR A 60 17.62 12.15 -8.00
C THR A 60 18.69 12.33 -6.93
N GLN A 61 18.31 12.80 -5.75
CA GLN A 61 19.23 13.02 -4.62
C GLN A 61 19.40 11.78 -3.75
N ARG A 62 18.71 10.68 -4.06
CA ARG A 62 18.79 9.40 -3.32
C ARG A 62 18.49 9.63 -1.83
N MET A 63 17.33 10.21 -1.56
CA MET A 63 16.86 10.51 -0.21
C MET A 63 15.41 10.07 -0.02
N PRO A 64 14.94 9.78 1.21
CA PRO A 64 13.59 9.31 1.43
C PRO A 64 12.56 10.37 1.00
N ILE A 65 11.59 9.95 0.20
CA ILE A 65 10.50 10.81 -0.31
C ILE A 65 9.60 11.37 0.81
N CYS A 66 9.56 10.69 1.96
CA CYS A 66 8.78 11.10 3.13
C CYS A 66 9.58 10.86 4.40
N GLN A 67 9.46 11.77 5.37
CA GLN A 67 10.04 11.64 6.69
C GLN A 67 9.56 10.38 7.43
N ASP A 68 8.33 9.96 7.17
CA ASP A 68 7.84 8.66 7.62
C ASP A 68 8.18 7.59 6.59
N THR A 69 9.29 6.88 6.82
CA THR A 69 9.72 5.73 6.00
C THR A 69 8.95 4.45 6.32
N GLY A 70 7.93 4.52 7.19
CA GLY A 70 6.89 3.51 7.35
C GLY A 70 7.32 2.23 8.06
N ILE A 71 6.32 1.44 8.45
CA ILE A 71 6.51 0.04 8.84
C ILE A 71 6.63 -0.81 7.58
N VAL A 72 7.55 -1.77 7.56
CA VAL A 72 7.72 -2.63 6.38
C VAL A 72 6.66 -3.72 6.38
N VAL A 73 5.87 -3.77 5.31
CA VAL A 73 5.05 -4.93 4.96
C VAL A 73 5.72 -5.66 3.80
N VAL A 74 5.82 -6.98 3.89
CA VAL A 74 6.44 -7.83 2.87
C VAL A 74 5.43 -8.85 2.39
N PHE A 75 5.23 -8.92 1.08
CA PHE A 75 4.46 -9.97 0.43
C PHE A 75 5.42 -10.93 -0.24
N VAL A 76 5.39 -12.19 0.16
CA VAL A 76 6.25 -13.25 -0.40
C VAL A 76 5.36 -14.24 -1.13
N GLU A 77 5.52 -14.34 -2.44
CA GLU A 77 4.99 -15.48 -3.21
C GLU A 77 6.10 -16.51 -3.34
N ILE A 78 5.85 -17.73 -2.88
CA ILE A 78 6.83 -18.81 -2.90
C ILE A 78 6.23 -20.09 -3.47
N GLY A 79 6.83 -20.56 -4.55
CA GLY A 79 6.45 -21.79 -5.23
C GLY A 79 6.74 -23.03 -4.38
N GLN A 80 5.89 -24.05 -4.45
CA GLN A 80 6.10 -25.33 -3.75
C GLN A 80 7.40 -26.05 -4.12
N GLU A 81 7.98 -25.74 -5.28
CA GLU A 81 9.29 -26.27 -5.71
C GLU A 81 10.48 -25.37 -5.34
N VAL A 82 10.26 -24.32 -4.54
CA VAL A 82 11.33 -23.44 -4.04
C VAL A 82 11.82 -23.95 -2.70
N HIS A 83 13.14 -24.07 -2.56
CA HIS A 83 13.80 -24.44 -1.32
C HIS A 83 14.78 -23.34 -0.88
N ILE A 84 14.54 -22.76 0.29
CA ILE A 84 15.44 -21.77 0.90
C ILE A 84 16.53 -22.50 1.68
N VAL A 85 17.79 -22.19 1.40
CA VAL A 85 18.96 -22.84 2.00
C VAL A 85 19.86 -21.85 2.74
N ASN A 86 20.70 -22.39 3.64
CA ASN A 86 21.71 -21.64 4.39
C ASN A 86 21.15 -20.50 5.26
N GLY A 87 19.93 -20.66 5.77
CA GLY A 87 19.31 -19.72 6.70
C GLY A 87 17.78 -19.83 6.73
N ASN A 88 17.16 -18.99 7.55
CA ASN A 88 15.71 -18.87 7.65
C ASN A 88 15.21 -17.69 6.79
N LEU A 89 14.06 -17.86 6.12
CA LEU A 89 13.47 -16.85 5.25
C LEU A 89 13.05 -15.57 6.01
N GLU A 90 12.41 -15.71 7.16
CA GLU A 90 11.95 -14.59 7.99
C GLU A 90 13.13 -13.80 8.57
N GLU A 91 14.17 -14.51 9.05
CA GLU A 91 15.41 -13.88 9.50
C GLU A 91 16.10 -13.12 8.36
N ALA A 92 16.17 -13.72 7.17
CA ALA A 92 16.76 -13.08 6.00
C ALA A 92 16.00 -11.81 5.58
N ILE A 93 14.66 -11.83 5.63
CA ILE A 93 13.81 -10.67 5.35
C ILE A 93 14.06 -9.57 6.38
N ASN A 94 13.99 -9.90 7.68
CA ASN A 94 14.18 -8.90 8.73
C ASN A 94 15.60 -8.31 8.73
N GLU A 95 16.61 -9.11 8.40
CA GLU A 95 17.97 -8.60 8.23
C GLU A 95 18.08 -7.67 7.02
N GLY A 96 17.42 -8.01 5.91
CA GLY A 96 17.35 -7.11 4.76
C GLY A 96 16.68 -5.78 5.10
N VAL A 97 15.62 -5.79 5.91
CA VAL A 97 14.98 -4.57 6.42
C VAL A 97 15.93 -3.77 7.31
N ARG A 98 16.60 -4.42 8.27
CA ARG A 98 17.58 -3.76 9.16
C ARG A 98 18.64 -3.03 8.35
N LEU A 99 19.28 -3.74 7.42
CA LEU A 99 20.33 -3.18 6.56
C LEU A 99 19.79 -2.10 5.62
N GLY A 100 18.60 -2.30 5.04
CA GLY A 100 17.98 -1.33 4.14
C GLY A 100 17.65 -0.01 4.83
N TYR A 101 17.19 -0.07 6.09
CA TYR A 101 16.92 1.13 6.88
C TYR A 101 18.18 1.82 7.40
N GLU A 102 19.25 1.06 7.67
CA GLU A 102 20.54 1.62 8.05
C GLU A 102 21.28 2.26 6.87
N GLU A 103 21.53 1.50 5.81
CA GLU A 103 22.26 1.95 4.61
C GLU A 103 21.48 2.98 3.79
N GLY A 104 20.14 2.91 3.82
CA GLY A 104 19.26 3.88 3.17
C GLY A 104 19.02 5.16 3.95
N TYR A 105 19.64 5.33 5.13
CA TYR A 105 19.41 6.47 6.03
C TYR A 105 17.91 6.72 6.31
N LEU A 106 17.16 5.63 6.47
CA LEU A 106 15.70 5.67 6.65
C LEU A 106 15.34 5.82 8.14
N ARG A 107 14.16 6.35 8.43
CA ARG A 107 13.66 6.52 9.80
C ARG A 107 13.21 5.19 10.40
N LYS A 108 13.76 4.85 11.57
CA LYS A 108 13.39 3.67 12.34
C LYS A 108 12.21 3.99 13.26
N SER A 109 11.01 3.58 12.86
CA SER A 109 9.72 4.00 13.39
C SER A 109 8.97 2.91 14.18
N VAL A 110 9.49 1.67 14.22
CA VAL A 110 8.86 0.55 14.93
C VAL A 110 9.18 0.58 16.43
N VAL A 111 8.18 0.27 17.25
CA VAL A 111 8.32 0.08 18.71
C VAL A 111 8.21 -1.40 19.05
N LYS A 112 9.07 -1.86 19.97
CA LYS A 112 9.17 -3.27 20.39
C LYS A 112 7.93 -3.73 21.18
N SER A 113 7.29 -2.80 21.87
CA SER A 113 6.06 -3.04 22.63
C SER A 113 5.08 -1.92 22.35
N PRO A 114 3.82 -2.21 21.98
CA PRO A 114 2.81 -1.18 21.80
C PRO A 114 2.46 -0.47 23.11
N ILE A 115 2.69 -1.13 24.25
CA ILE A 115 2.42 -0.58 25.59
C ILE A 115 3.58 0.27 26.10
N LEU A 116 4.81 -0.25 26.05
CA LEU A 116 6.00 0.46 26.57
C LEU A 116 6.61 1.45 25.56
N ARG A 117 6.30 1.29 24.27
CA ARG A 117 6.69 2.17 23.17
C ARG A 117 8.21 2.42 23.02
N ILE A 118 9.04 1.47 23.45
CA ILE A 118 10.49 1.52 23.25
C ILE A 118 10.79 1.23 21.77
N ASN A 119 11.51 2.14 21.10
CA ASN A 119 11.91 1.98 19.69
C ASN A 119 12.86 0.78 19.52
N THR A 120 12.75 0.07 18.40
CA THR A 120 13.60 -1.11 18.12
C THR A 120 15.00 -0.75 17.65
N GLY A 121 15.20 0.47 17.14
CA GLY A 121 16.49 0.98 16.66
C GLY A 121 16.88 0.48 15.26
N ASP A 122 16.00 -0.27 14.59
CA ASP A 122 16.28 -0.94 13.30
C ASP A 122 15.05 -1.07 12.37
N ASN A 123 13.88 -0.56 12.79
CA ASN A 123 12.60 -0.67 12.07
C ASN A 123 12.06 -2.11 11.87
N THR A 124 12.61 -3.09 12.59
CA THR A 124 12.14 -4.48 12.60
C THR A 124 11.27 -4.76 13.84
N PRO A 125 10.42 -5.79 13.86
CA PRO A 125 10.16 -6.74 12.77
C PRO A 125 9.27 -6.16 11.66
N ALA A 126 9.43 -6.71 10.46
CA ALA A 126 8.50 -6.49 9.35
C ALA A 126 7.20 -7.29 9.54
N ILE A 127 6.11 -6.83 8.94
CA ILE A 127 4.87 -7.60 8.79
C ILE A 127 4.98 -8.43 7.51
N ILE A 128 5.00 -9.77 7.63
CA ILE A 128 5.27 -10.65 6.48
C ILE A 128 4.03 -11.49 6.16
N HIS A 129 3.61 -11.44 4.90
CA HIS A 129 2.55 -12.26 4.35
C HIS A 129 3.12 -13.26 3.36
N TYR A 130 2.94 -14.54 3.63
CA TYR A 130 3.37 -15.63 2.74
C TYR A 130 2.18 -16.13 1.91
N HIS A 131 2.38 -16.27 0.61
CA HIS A 131 1.45 -16.89 -0.31
C HIS A 131 2.16 -18.04 -1.03
N ILE A 132 1.71 -19.27 -0.77
CA ILE A 132 2.25 -20.45 -1.43
C ILE A 132 1.61 -20.57 -2.81
N CYS A 133 2.42 -20.69 -3.86
CA CYS A 133 1.95 -20.90 -5.23
C CYS A 133 2.52 -22.20 -5.83
N GLU A 134 1.98 -22.62 -6.97
CA GLU A 134 2.49 -23.79 -7.68
C GLU A 134 3.84 -23.50 -8.36
N GLY A 135 4.59 -24.56 -8.65
CA GLY A 135 5.84 -24.49 -9.40
C GLY A 135 6.99 -23.84 -8.63
N ASN A 136 7.87 -23.13 -9.34
CA ASN A 136 9.16 -22.65 -8.84
C ASN A 136 9.29 -21.12 -8.83
N ARG A 137 8.17 -20.39 -8.90
CA ARG A 137 8.14 -18.92 -8.85
C ARG A 137 8.56 -18.44 -7.46
N PHE A 138 9.34 -17.37 -7.40
CA PHE A 138 9.60 -16.68 -6.14
C PHE A 138 9.53 -15.17 -6.40
N SER A 139 8.66 -14.47 -5.69
CA SER A 139 8.64 -13.01 -5.73
C SER A 139 8.50 -12.43 -4.34
N ILE A 140 9.11 -11.26 -4.15
CA ILE A 140 9.05 -10.50 -2.91
C ILE A 140 8.73 -9.06 -3.23
N THR A 141 7.65 -8.56 -2.64
CA THR A 141 7.24 -7.16 -2.72
C THR A 141 7.40 -6.54 -1.34
N VAL A 142 8.19 -5.47 -1.26
CA VAL A 142 8.37 -4.68 -0.05
C VAL A 142 7.52 -3.42 -0.18
N MET A 143 6.66 -3.17 0.80
CA MET A 143 5.77 -2.01 0.87
C MET A 143 5.96 -1.30 2.21
N PRO A 144 6.81 -0.26 2.29
CA PRO A 144 6.97 0.54 3.49
C PRO A 144 5.76 1.46 3.67
N LYS A 145 4.90 1.13 4.62
CA LYS A 145 3.59 1.77 4.81
C LYS A 145 3.65 2.86 5.88
N GLY A 146 3.38 4.10 5.47
CA GLY A 146 3.32 5.25 6.38
C GLY A 146 2.17 5.15 7.36
N ALA A 147 2.40 5.54 8.61
CA ALA A 147 1.43 5.41 9.69
C ALA A 147 0.23 6.35 9.54
N GLY A 148 0.42 7.52 8.91
CA GLY A 148 -0.66 8.48 8.68
C GLY A 148 -1.83 7.86 7.91
N SER A 149 -1.56 7.32 6.72
CA SER A 149 -2.59 6.65 5.91
C SER A 149 -2.99 5.27 6.46
N GLU A 150 -2.08 4.56 7.14
CA GLU A 150 -2.43 3.31 7.82
C GLU A 150 -3.54 3.51 8.85
N ASN A 151 -3.38 4.51 9.73
CA ASN A 151 -4.26 4.72 10.86
C ASN A 151 -5.66 5.23 10.45
N MET A 152 -5.80 5.71 9.21
CA MET A 152 -7.09 6.15 8.65
C MET A 152 -7.84 5.02 7.93
N SER A 153 -7.28 3.81 7.92
CA SER A 153 -7.90 2.62 7.35
C SER A 153 -8.97 2.05 8.29
N ALA A 154 -9.98 1.37 7.75
CA ALA A 154 -11.11 0.87 8.53
C ALA A 154 -11.57 -0.52 8.07
N LEU A 155 -12.16 -1.29 8.99
CA LEU A 155 -12.82 -2.57 8.74
C LEU A 155 -14.23 -2.50 9.30
N LYS A 156 -15.21 -3.02 8.55
CA LYS A 156 -16.60 -3.13 8.97
C LYS A 156 -17.17 -4.49 8.55
N MET A 157 -17.84 -5.14 9.49
CA MET A 157 -18.62 -6.35 9.24
C MET A 157 -20.04 -5.92 8.85
N LEU A 158 -20.27 -5.72 7.56
CA LEU A 158 -21.60 -5.39 7.06
C LEU A 158 -22.54 -6.60 7.13
N LYS A 159 -23.83 -6.32 7.10
CA LYS A 159 -24.84 -7.35 6.86
C LYS A 159 -24.89 -7.62 5.36
N PRO A 160 -25.12 -8.87 4.92
CA PRO A 160 -25.37 -9.16 3.50
C PRO A 160 -26.51 -8.32 2.91
N SER A 161 -27.50 -7.94 3.72
CA SER A 161 -28.61 -7.07 3.33
C SER A 161 -28.21 -5.63 3.02
N ASP A 162 -27.04 -5.17 3.48
CA ASP A 162 -26.54 -3.82 3.20
C ASP A 162 -26.07 -3.72 1.73
N GLY A 163 -25.66 -4.84 1.14
CA GLY A 163 -25.33 -4.95 -0.29
C GLY A 163 -24.24 -3.99 -0.77
N VAL A 164 -24.26 -3.70 -2.08
CA VAL A 164 -23.29 -2.79 -2.74
C VAL A 164 -23.41 -1.37 -2.19
N GLU A 165 -24.62 -0.88 -1.93
CA GLU A 165 -24.82 0.45 -1.35
C GLU A 165 -24.19 0.57 0.05
N GLY A 166 -24.28 -0.47 0.87
CA GLY A 166 -23.61 -0.51 2.18
C GLY A 166 -22.09 -0.43 2.05
N ILE A 167 -21.52 -1.12 1.06
CA ILE A 167 -20.09 -1.06 0.74
C ILE A 167 -19.71 0.35 0.32
N LYS A 168 -20.42 0.95 -0.64
CA LYS A 168 -20.14 2.29 -1.16
C LYS A 168 -20.17 3.34 -0.05
N ASN A 169 -21.25 3.36 0.73
CA ASN A 169 -21.39 4.28 1.86
C ASN A 169 -20.24 4.14 2.87
N PHE A 170 -19.82 2.92 3.20
CA PHE A 170 -18.71 2.68 4.11
C PHE A 170 -17.37 3.19 3.55
N VAL A 171 -17.11 2.98 2.25
CA VAL A 171 -15.89 3.47 1.59
C VAL A 171 -15.85 4.99 1.59
N ILE A 172 -16.93 5.63 1.15
CA ILE A 172 -17.05 7.10 1.09
C ILE A 172 -16.89 7.71 2.50
N GLU A 173 -17.58 7.17 3.50
CA GLU A 173 -17.47 7.62 4.89
C GLU A 173 -16.03 7.48 5.43
N THR A 174 -15.32 6.43 5.06
CA THR A 174 -13.93 6.21 5.49
C THR A 174 -12.99 7.25 4.88
N VAL A 175 -13.12 7.52 3.58
CA VAL A 175 -12.29 8.51 2.89
C VAL A 175 -12.58 9.93 3.38
N GLU A 176 -13.86 10.27 3.56
CA GLU A 176 -14.26 11.58 4.08
C GLU A 176 -13.71 11.81 5.50
N LYS A 177 -13.85 10.82 6.40
CA LYS A 177 -13.29 10.89 7.76
C LYS A 177 -11.78 11.00 7.79
N ALA A 178 -11.09 10.35 6.86
CA ALA A 178 -9.64 10.43 6.75
C ALA A 178 -9.21 11.87 6.42
N GLY A 179 -9.90 12.51 5.47
CA GLY A 179 -9.65 13.90 5.07
C GLY A 179 -8.15 14.17 4.81
N PRO A 180 -7.55 15.21 5.39
CA PRO A 180 -6.13 15.52 5.21
C PRO A 180 -5.18 14.49 5.86
N ASN A 181 -5.63 13.70 6.84
CA ASN A 181 -4.75 12.83 7.63
C ASN A 181 -4.17 11.65 6.84
N ALA A 182 -4.80 11.29 5.72
CA ALA A 182 -4.29 10.28 4.80
C ALA A 182 -3.34 10.87 3.72
N CYS A 183 -3.02 12.16 3.78
CA CYS A 183 -2.17 12.87 2.81
C CYS A 183 -2.59 12.61 1.34
N PRO A 184 -3.83 12.96 0.95
CA PRO A 184 -4.32 12.77 -0.41
C PRO A 184 -3.47 13.55 -1.46
N PRO A 185 -3.50 13.17 -2.74
CA PRO A 185 -4.42 12.21 -3.32
C PRO A 185 -4.10 10.75 -2.94
N SER A 186 -5.12 10.01 -2.53
CA SER A 186 -4.98 8.66 -2.00
C SER A 186 -5.09 7.59 -3.08
N ILE A 187 -4.51 6.41 -2.86
CA ILE A 187 -4.93 5.18 -3.55
C ILE A 187 -5.78 4.40 -2.55
N VAL A 188 -6.99 4.03 -2.93
CA VAL A 188 -7.95 3.39 -2.03
C VAL A 188 -8.01 1.91 -2.33
N GLY A 189 -7.40 1.10 -1.46
CA GLY A 189 -7.46 -0.36 -1.53
C GLY A 189 -8.66 -0.87 -0.73
N ILE A 190 -9.45 -1.76 -1.32
CA ILE A 190 -10.67 -2.29 -0.72
C ILE A 190 -10.63 -3.82 -0.77
N GLY A 191 -10.96 -4.45 0.35
CA GLY A 191 -11.09 -5.91 0.47
C GLY A 191 -12.52 -6.25 0.82
N ILE A 192 -13.17 -7.11 0.03
CA ILE A 192 -14.56 -7.53 0.22
C ILE A 192 -14.64 -9.07 0.35
N GLY A 193 -15.28 -9.55 1.41
CA GLY A 193 -15.44 -10.98 1.65
C GLY A 193 -14.31 -11.57 2.50
N GLY A 194 -14.12 -12.89 2.43
CA GLY A 194 -13.28 -13.59 3.40
C GLY A 194 -13.87 -13.60 4.81
N ASP A 195 -13.04 -13.35 5.81
CA ASP A 195 -13.39 -13.18 7.22
C ASP A 195 -12.81 -11.85 7.77
N PHE A 196 -12.75 -11.72 9.10
CA PHE A 196 -12.34 -10.49 9.77
C PHE A 196 -10.90 -10.08 9.40
N GLU A 197 -9.99 -11.04 9.31
CA GLU A 197 -8.56 -10.83 9.09
C GLU A 197 -8.18 -10.84 7.61
N LEU A 198 -8.89 -11.60 6.77
CA LEU A 198 -8.60 -11.68 5.34
C LEU A 198 -9.04 -10.41 4.61
N ALA A 199 -10.16 -9.79 4.97
CA ALA A 199 -10.61 -8.56 4.30
C ALA A 199 -9.58 -7.41 4.40
N PRO A 200 -9.00 -7.09 5.58
CA PRO A 200 -7.92 -6.12 5.69
C PRO A 200 -6.66 -6.50 4.90
N TYR A 201 -6.32 -7.80 4.85
CA TYR A 201 -5.20 -8.27 4.02
C TYR A 201 -5.46 -8.02 2.53
N LEU A 202 -6.67 -8.31 2.04
CA LEU A 202 -7.07 -8.05 0.64
C LEU A 202 -7.05 -6.55 0.33
N ALA A 203 -7.60 -5.71 1.22
CA ALA A 203 -7.55 -4.26 1.08
C ALA A 203 -6.11 -3.73 1.01
N LYS A 204 -5.20 -4.33 1.80
CA LYS A 204 -3.77 -4.01 1.74
C LYS A 204 -3.15 -4.42 0.41
N LYS A 205 -3.42 -5.65 -0.04
CA LYS A 205 -2.90 -6.20 -1.29
C LYS A 205 -3.39 -5.39 -2.49
N ALA A 206 -4.60 -4.87 -2.45
CA ALA A 206 -5.17 -4.01 -3.48
C ALA A 206 -4.32 -2.75 -3.76
N LEU A 207 -3.56 -2.24 -2.76
CA LEU A 207 -2.64 -1.11 -2.93
C LEU A 207 -1.39 -1.43 -3.78
N LEU A 208 -1.17 -2.70 -4.15
CA LEU A 208 -0.09 -3.11 -5.03
C LEU A 208 -0.50 -3.11 -6.52
N ARG A 209 -1.80 -2.94 -6.82
CA ARG A 209 -2.28 -2.83 -8.20
C ARG A 209 -1.84 -1.50 -8.80
N LYS A 210 -1.63 -1.50 -10.12
CA LYS A 210 -1.17 -0.30 -10.82
C LYS A 210 -2.31 0.68 -10.98
N VAL A 211 -2.00 1.97 -10.83
CA VAL A 211 -2.96 3.03 -11.15
C VAL A 211 -3.37 2.91 -12.62
N GLY A 212 -4.68 2.93 -12.87
CA GLY A 212 -5.31 2.70 -14.16
C GLY A 212 -5.64 1.23 -14.47
N GLU A 213 -5.23 0.28 -13.64
CA GLU A 213 -5.56 -1.14 -13.78
C GLU A 213 -6.93 -1.44 -13.18
N ARG A 214 -7.85 -1.96 -13.99
CA ARG A 214 -9.19 -2.38 -13.56
C ARG A 214 -9.26 -3.88 -13.29
N ASN A 215 -10.19 -4.27 -12.43
CA ASN A 215 -10.41 -5.68 -12.11
C ASN A 215 -10.85 -6.45 -13.38
N THR A 216 -10.48 -7.73 -13.46
CA THR A 216 -10.92 -8.60 -14.56
C THR A 216 -12.40 -8.98 -14.49
N ASP A 217 -13.01 -8.90 -13.30
CA ASP A 217 -14.46 -9.00 -13.11
C ASP A 217 -15.10 -7.65 -13.42
N GLU A 218 -15.96 -7.61 -14.45
CA GLU A 218 -16.61 -6.39 -14.94
C GLU A 218 -17.46 -5.69 -13.87
N VAL A 219 -18.10 -6.44 -12.97
CA VAL A 219 -18.93 -5.88 -11.88
C VAL A 219 -18.04 -5.14 -10.88
N ILE A 220 -16.88 -5.72 -10.57
CA ILE A 220 -15.90 -5.11 -9.66
C ILE A 220 -15.21 -3.91 -10.32
N ALA A 221 -14.85 -4.01 -11.59
CA ALA A 221 -14.26 -2.92 -12.35
C ALA A 221 -15.18 -1.69 -12.41
N GLN A 222 -16.49 -1.90 -12.64
CA GLN A 222 -17.46 -0.82 -12.62
C GLN A 222 -17.56 -0.18 -11.23
N LEU A 223 -17.55 -0.98 -10.16
CA LEU A 223 -17.58 -0.47 -8.79
C LEU A 223 -16.33 0.34 -8.43
N GLU A 224 -15.14 -0.07 -8.90
CA GLU A 224 -13.90 0.71 -8.76
C GLU A 224 -14.04 2.11 -9.39
N GLU A 225 -14.61 2.20 -10.60
CA GLU A 225 -14.82 3.46 -11.30
C GLU A 225 -15.86 4.36 -10.64
N GLU A 226 -17.00 3.81 -10.25
CA GLU A 226 -18.06 4.55 -9.55
C GLU A 226 -17.52 5.14 -8.24
N LEU A 227 -16.81 4.34 -7.44
CA LEU A 227 -16.20 4.79 -6.18
C LEU A 227 -15.15 5.87 -6.41
N LEU A 228 -14.29 5.73 -7.43
CA LEU A 228 -13.29 6.73 -7.73
C LEU A 228 -13.91 8.08 -8.10
N GLN A 229 -14.99 8.05 -8.89
CA GLN A 229 -15.75 9.26 -9.25
C GLN A 229 -16.36 9.88 -8.00
N GLU A 230 -17.11 9.10 -7.21
CA GLU A 230 -17.77 9.57 -5.99
C GLU A 230 -16.78 10.15 -4.97
N ILE A 231 -15.65 9.49 -4.73
CA ILE A 231 -14.59 9.97 -3.83
C ILE A 231 -14.05 11.33 -4.28
N ASN A 232 -13.83 11.51 -5.59
CA ASN A 232 -13.32 12.78 -6.11
C ASN A 232 -14.37 13.91 -6.06
N THR A 233 -15.68 13.58 -6.03
CA THR A 233 -16.72 14.59 -5.79
C THR A 233 -16.77 15.11 -4.36
N LEU A 234 -16.15 14.42 -3.38
CA LEU A 234 -16.09 14.88 -1.99
C LEU A 234 -15.35 16.21 -1.83
N GLY A 235 -14.50 16.57 -2.79
CA GLY A 235 -13.80 17.86 -2.77
C GLY A 235 -12.73 18.00 -1.68
N VAL A 236 -12.32 16.90 -1.03
CA VAL A 236 -11.22 16.89 -0.04
C VAL A 236 -9.94 17.40 -0.70
N GLY A 237 -9.62 16.89 -1.90
CA GLY A 237 -8.52 17.38 -2.74
C GLY A 237 -7.12 17.10 -2.20
N PRO A 238 -6.08 17.57 -2.91
CA PRO A 238 -4.68 17.36 -2.52
C PRO A 238 -4.38 17.89 -1.12
N GLN A 239 -3.73 17.08 -0.28
CA GLN A 239 -3.44 17.34 1.14
C GLN A 239 -4.66 17.70 2.01
N GLY A 240 -5.89 17.51 1.52
CA GLY A 240 -7.12 17.87 2.22
C GLY A 240 -7.40 19.38 2.25
N LEU A 241 -6.84 20.13 1.29
CA LEU A 241 -6.99 21.59 1.18
C LEU A 241 -7.94 22.02 0.05
N GLY A 242 -8.79 21.12 -0.42
CA GLY A 242 -9.77 21.37 -1.47
C GLY A 242 -9.24 21.10 -2.88
N GLY A 243 -10.08 20.52 -3.73
CA GLY A 243 -9.76 20.20 -5.12
C GLY A 243 -10.50 18.98 -5.62
N SER A 244 -10.36 18.71 -6.92
CA SER A 244 -11.01 17.59 -7.59
C SER A 244 -10.21 16.28 -7.52
N THR A 245 -8.99 16.32 -6.99
CA THR A 245 -8.10 15.14 -6.86
C THR A 245 -7.98 14.68 -5.41
N THR A 246 -9.00 13.98 -4.91
CA THR A 246 -8.99 13.32 -3.58
C THR A 246 -8.31 11.96 -3.64
N ALA A 247 -8.53 11.20 -4.72
CA ALA A 247 -7.95 9.89 -4.95
C ALA A 247 -7.40 9.76 -6.38
N LEU A 248 -6.28 9.07 -6.51
CA LEU A 248 -5.69 8.70 -7.81
C LEU A 248 -6.44 7.53 -8.43
N ASP A 249 -6.70 6.49 -7.62
CA ASP A 249 -7.43 5.29 -8.06
C ASP A 249 -8.09 4.53 -6.89
N VAL A 250 -8.97 3.61 -7.25
CA VAL A 250 -9.63 2.65 -6.34
C VAL A 250 -9.38 1.23 -6.86
N HIS A 251 -8.96 0.33 -5.98
CA HIS A 251 -8.75 -1.07 -6.31
C HIS A 251 -9.48 -1.97 -5.32
N ILE A 252 -10.23 -2.95 -5.83
CA ILE A 252 -11.01 -3.89 -5.06
C ILE A 252 -10.47 -5.31 -5.29
N GLU A 253 -10.16 -5.97 -4.19
CA GLU A 253 -9.88 -7.41 -4.12
C GLU A 253 -11.05 -8.12 -3.41
N THR A 254 -11.49 -9.26 -3.94
CA THR A 254 -12.62 -10.01 -3.38
C THR A 254 -12.23 -11.43 -3.01
N TYR A 255 -12.96 -12.02 -2.07
CA TYR A 255 -12.83 -13.43 -1.72
C TYR A 255 -14.17 -14.03 -1.29
N PRO A 256 -14.42 -15.32 -1.53
CA PRO A 256 -15.61 -15.99 -0.99
C PRO A 256 -15.80 -15.75 0.50
N THR A 257 -17.04 -15.60 0.95
CA THR A 257 -17.35 -15.37 2.37
C THR A 257 -18.55 -16.21 2.80
N HIS A 258 -18.75 -16.32 4.11
CA HIS A 258 -19.91 -17.01 4.67
C HIS A 258 -21.20 -16.24 4.32
N ILE A 259 -22.28 -16.95 3.97
CA ILE A 259 -23.54 -16.34 3.49
C ILE A 259 -24.17 -15.32 4.46
N ALA A 260 -23.88 -15.43 5.75
CA ALA A 260 -24.35 -14.52 6.79
C ALA A 260 -23.43 -13.31 7.05
N SER A 261 -22.30 -13.20 6.34
CA SER A 261 -21.24 -12.21 6.58
C SER A 261 -20.98 -11.38 5.33
N LEU A 262 -20.67 -10.10 5.52
CA LEU A 262 -20.09 -9.24 4.48
C LEU A 262 -18.94 -8.41 5.08
N PRO A 263 -17.74 -9.01 5.28
CA PRO A 263 -16.57 -8.27 5.73
C PRO A 263 -16.10 -7.31 4.64
N VAL A 264 -15.86 -6.04 5.01
CA VAL A 264 -15.35 -5.02 4.10
C VAL A 264 -14.28 -4.21 4.80
N ALA A 265 -13.10 -4.14 4.21
CA ALA A 265 -12.00 -3.31 4.69
C ALA A 265 -11.59 -2.27 3.64
N VAL A 266 -11.22 -1.09 4.11
CA VAL A 266 -10.64 -0.01 3.32
C VAL A 266 -9.26 0.26 3.87
N ASN A 267 -8.23 0.10 3.04
CA ASN A 267 -6.87 0.50 3.36
C ASN A 267 -6.47 1.70 2.50
N LEU A 268 -6.13 2.81 3.15
CA LEU A 268 -5.75 4.03 2.45
C LEU A 268 -4.24 4.05 2.23
N GLY A 269 -3.83 4.23 0.98
CA GLY A 269 -2.49 4.63 0.59
C GLY A 269 -2.43 6.14 0.38
N CYS A 270 -1.43 6.82 0.91
CA CYS A 270 -1.24 8.26 0.66
C CYS A 270 -0.69 8.51 -0.75
N HIS A 271 -0.42 9.77 -1.11
CA HIS A 271 0.32 10.09 -2.35
C HIS A 271 1.73 9.46 -2.40
N VAL A 272 2.23 8.95 -1.27
CA VAL A 272 3.45 8.12 -1.16
C VAL A 272 3.09 6.64 -0.98
N THR A 273 2.18 6.12 -1.79
CA THR A 273 1.91 4.68 -1.84
C THR A 273 3.07 4.02 -2.55
N ARG A 274 4.00 3.49 -1.76
CA ARG A 274 5.29 2.98 -2.26
C ARG A 274 5.42 1.50 -2.06
N HIS A 275 5.92 0.83 -3.09
CA HIS A 275 6.29 -0.56 -3.06
C HIS A 275 7.34 -0.84 -4.14
N ALA A 276 8.16 -1.85 -3.93
CA ALA A 276 9.11 -2.35 -4.92
C ALA A 276 9.05 -3.87 -4.94
N THR A 277 9.13 -4.46 -6.12
CA THR A 277 8.95 -5.91 -6.32
C THR A 277 10.16 -6.50 -7.02
N PHE A 278 10.63 -7.63 -6.49
CA PHE A 278 11.59 -8.49 -7.17
C PHE A 278 10.93 -9.83 -7.52
N VAL A 279 11.15 -10.31 -8.74
CA VAL A 279 10.65 -11.61 -9.22
C VAL A 279 11.84 -12.44 -9.71
N LEU A 280 11.88 -13.70 -9.29
CA LEU A 280 12.86 -14.70 -9.70
C LEU A 280 12.19 -15.86 -10.41
#